data_AF-A0A950ZT67-F1
#
_entry.id   AF-A0A950ZT67-F1
#
_cell.length_a   1.000
_cell.length_b   1.000
_cell.length_c   1.000
_cell.angle_alpha   90.00
_cell.angle_beta   90.00
_cell.angle_gamma   90.00
#
_symmetry.space_group_name_H-M   'P 1'
#
loop_
_entity.id
_entity.type
_entity.pdbx_description
1 polymer ?
#
loop_
_entity_poly.entity_id
_entity_poly.type
_entity_poly.pdbx_seq_one_letter_code
_entity_poly.pdbx_strand_id
1 'polypeptide(L)'
;GIGTRTGDPERSFSGMLKFLADRGGYEIRRDVLEATYAGADRDDGYRPQPYVGLDTRKPLTDIAEAAAGCLEWYADALPQDARLWILGYSLGGVAALDGATLALVRDRQRWTGRLGGVIALSAPVKGSNAGSLVNWAWLVTGEPDALGQAGRDLSARWGDAEEQTRVQRRAAFLRAAGARVLTLADPDDAVVRPEEAILPAPGESIEDLLVRVTMVRPGSMGHGAILDEPTVWRRVLSAVGPQRILHEGPEIDPIESELTALKQRLRREGRIK
;
A
#
# COMPACT_ATOMS: atom_id res chain seq x y z
N GLY A 1 -0.71 -5.79 -7.32
CA GLY A 1 -1.52 -5.58 -8.54
C GLY A 1 -1.99 -6.93 -9.05
N ILE A 2 -2.81 -7.01 -10.10
CA ILE A 2 -3.13 -8.32 -10.71
C ILE A 2 -1.86 -8.92 -11.31
N GLY A 3 -1.66 -10.22 -11.11
CA GLY A 3 -0.54 -10.97 -11.68
C GLY A 3 0.83 -10.70 -11.03
N THR A 4 0.90 -9.81 -10.03
CA THR A 4 2.16 -9.53 -9.32
C THR A 4 2.55 -10.69 -8.41
N ARG A 5 3.83 -10.75 -8.03
CA ARG A 5 4.39 -11.65 -7.02
C ARG A 5 5.17 -10.87 -5.97
N THR A 6 5.56 -11.53 -4.88
CA THR A 6 6.41 -10.92 -3.86
C THR A 6 7.67 -10.29 -4.46
N GLY A 7 7.98 -9.06 -4.04
CA GLY A 7 9.10 -8.26 -4.53
C GLY A 7 8.80 -7.39 -5.75
N ASP A 8 7.70 -7.64 -6.48
CA ASP A 8 7.27 -6.76 -7.58
C ASP A 8 6.85 -5.36 -7.14
N PRO A 9 6.18 -5.16 -5.97
CA PRO A 9 5.83 -3.82 -5.50
C PRO A 9 7.04 -2.91 -5.33
N GLU A 10 8.14 -3.38 -4.73
CA GLU A 10 9.36 -2.58 -4.57
C GLU A 10 9.88 -2.06 -5.91
N ARG A 11 9.87 -2.91 -6.95
CA ARG A 11 10.31 -2.54 -8.30
C ARG A 11 9.35 -1.55 -8.95
N SER A 12 8.04 -1.83 -8.84
CA SER A 12 6.98 -1.06 -9.46
C SER A 12 6.83 0.33 -8.86
N PHE A 13 7.11 0.49 -7.57
CA PHE A 13 7.08 1.76 -6.86
C PHE A 13 8.47 2.41 -6.73
N SER A 14 9.52 1.85 -7.32
CA SER A 14 10.92 2.28 -7.10
C SER A 14 11.15 3.79 -7.27
N GLY A 15 10.59 4.41 -8.32
CA GLY A 15 10.69 5.86 -8.54
C GLY A 15 10.06 6.68 -7.41
N MET A 16 8.86 6.29 -6.98
CA MET A 16 8.16 6.92 -5.86
C MET A 16 8.87 6.68 -4.52
N LEU A 17 9.35 5.46 -4.27
CA LEU A 17 10.09 5.14 -3.05
C LEU A 17 11.36 5.99 -2.97
N LYS A 18 12.11 6.10 -4.06
CA LYS A 18 13.25 7.01 -4.14
C LYS A 18 12.85 8.46 -3.85
N PHE A 19 11.74 8.92 -4.42
CA PHE A 19 11.22 10.26 -4.16
C PHE A 19 10.86 10.47 -2.67
N LEU A 20 10.22 9.49 -2.02
CA LEU A 20 9.88 9.54 -0.60
C LEU A 20 11.15 9.54 0.28
N ALA A 21 12.18 8.78 -0.06
CA ALA A 21 13.47 8.87 0.63
C ALA A 21 14.07 10.28 0.49
N ASP A 22 14.21 10.76 -0.74
CA ASP A 22 14.90 12.02 -1.05
C ASP A 22 14.16 13.26 -0.51
N ARG A 23 12.82 13.22 -0.44
CA ARG A 23 11.98 14.39 -0.09
C ARG A 23 11.21 14.27 1.22
N GLY A 24 10.95 13.04 1.65
CA GLY A 24 10.22 12.74 2.88
C GLY A 24 11.10 12.21 4.01
N GLY A 25 12.37 11.88 3.76
CA GLY A 25 13.27 11.36 4.79
C GLY A 25 12.99 9.90 5.18
N TYR A 26 12.33 9.14 4.31
CA TYR A 26 12.03 7.72 4.56
C TYR A 26 13.28 6.84 4.34
N GLU A 27 13.55 5.94 5.28
CA GLU A 27 14.54 4.89 5.13
C GLU A 27 13.90 3.65 4.52
N ILE A 28 14.08 3.43 3.21
CA ILE A 28 13.32 2.41 2.46
C ILE A 28 13.36 1.01 3.09
N ARG A 29 14.52 0.58 3.59
CA ARG A 29 14.66 -0.75 4.22
C ARG A 29 13.94 -0.90 5.55
N ARG A 30 13.68 0.21 6.26
CA ARG A 30 13.05 0.21 7.58
C ARG A 30 11.57 0.58 7.50
N ASP A 31 11.26 1.57 6.67
CA ASP A 31 9.97 2.26 6.70
C ASP A 31 9.00 1.75 5.62
N VAL A 32 9.49 0.98 4.64
CA VAL A 32 8.67 0.42 3.55
C VAL A 32 8.56 -1.09 3.72
N LEU A 33 7.32 -1.53 3.91
CA LEU A 33 6.99 -2.92 4.21
C LEU A 33 6.06 -3.46 3.11
N GLU A 34 6.36 -4.65 2.61
CA GLU A 34 5.55 -5.28 1.58
C GLU A 34 4.37 -6.06 2.18
N ALA A 35 3.15 -5.65 1.86
CA ALA A 35 1.95 -6.44 2.12
C ALA A 35 1.79 -7.57 1.08
N THR A 36 1.05 -8.62 1.44
CA THR A 36 0.89 -9.82 0.61
C THR A 36 -0.58 -10.20 0.44
N TYR A 37 -0.87 -10.91 -0.65
CA TYR A 37 -2.16 -11.55 -0.92
C TYR A 37 -2.26 -12.98 -0.34
N ALA A 38 -1.22 -13.41 0.39
CA ALA A 38 -1.12 -14.74 0.96
C ALA A 38 -0.63 -14.69 2.40
N GLY A 39 -1.22 -15.55 3.22
CA GLY A 39 -0.80 -15.81 4.58
C GLY A 39 -1.78 -16.76 5.24
N ALA A 40 -1.49 -17.10 6.48
CA ALA A 40 -2.32 -18.02 7.24
C ALA A 40 -2.21 -17.73 8.72
N ASP A 41 -3.29 -18.01 9.45
CA ASP A 41 -3.25 -18.09 10.89
C ASP A 41 -2.35 -19.26 11.32
N ARG A 42 -1.48 -18.97 12.29
CA ARG A 42 -0.68 -19.93 13.05
C ARG A 42 -1.06 -19.81 14.52
N ASP A 43 -0.56 -20.73 15.34
CA ASP A 43 -0.86 -20.77 16.78
C ASP A 43 -0.52 -19.45 17.50
N ASP A 44 0.41 -18.66 16.94
CA ASP A 44 0.85 -17.36 17.44
C ASP A 44 0.38 -16.16 16.59
N GLY A 45 -0.72 -16.33 15.85
CA GLY A 45 -1.37 -15.31 15.04
C GLY A 45 -1.09 -15.42 13.54
N TYR A 46 -1.61 -14.45 12.77
CA TYR A 46 -1.44 -14.40 11.33
C TYR A 46 0.03 -14.25 10.93
N ARG A 47 0.47 -15.01 9.92
CA ARG A 47 1.80 -14.89 9.32
C ARG A 47 1.68 -14.56 7.83
N PRO A 48 2.15 -13.37 7.39
CA PRO A 48 2.32 -13.06 5.98
C PRO A 48 3.22 -14.09 5.30
N GLN A 49 2.87 -14.49 4.08
CA GLN A 49 3.68 -15.41 3.26
C GLN A 49 4.00 -14.78 1.90
N PRO A 50 5.10 -15.21 1.24
CA PRO A 50 5.31 -14.88 -0.15
C PRO A 50 4.11 -15.28 -1.00
N TYR A 51 3.73 -14.43 -1.94
CA TYR A 51 2.61 -14.65 -2.86
C TYR A 51 3.10 -14.73 -4.30
N VAL A 52 2.31 -15.41 -5.12
CA VAL A 52 2.47 -15.56 -6.56
C VAL A 52 1.28 -14.95 -7.29
N GLY A 53 1.36 -14.83 -8.62
CA GLY A 53 0.29 -14.23 -9.42
C GLY A 53 -1.08 -14.91 -9.30
N LEU A 54 -1.14 -16.18 -8.88
CA LEU A 54 -2.41 -16.87 -8.59
C LEU A 54 -3.11 -16.33 -7.34
N ASP A 55 -2.38 -15.85 -6.34
CA ASP A 55 -2.97 -15.30 -5.13
C ASP A 55 -3.76 -14.02 -5.40
N THR A 56 -3.42 -13.30 -6.47
CA THR A 56 -4.16 -12.10 -6.91
C THR A 56 -5.50 -12.43 -7.56
N ARG A 57 -5.83 -13.72 -7.73
CA ARG A 57 -7.06 -14.21 -8.37
C ARG A 57 -8.07 -14.77 -7.36
N LYS A 58 -7.69 -14.83 -6.08
CA LYS A 58 -8.53 -15.27 -4.96
C LYS A 58 -9.76 -14.37 -4.77
N PRO A 59 -10.80 -14.81 -4.05
CA PRO A 59 -11.91 -13.95 -3.65
C PRO A 59 -11.42 -12.63 -3.03
N LEU A 60 -12.14 -11.53 -3.26
CA LEU A 60 -11.76 -10.24 -2.66
C LEU A 60 -11.81 -10.28 -1.13
N THR A 61 -12.66 -11.14 -0.55
CA THR A 61 -12.68 -11.40 0.90
C THR A 61 -11.35 -11.95 1.38
N ASP A 62 -10.81 -12.97 0.70
CA ASP A 62 -9.55 -13.61 1.09
C ASP A 62 -8.36 -12.66 0.89
N ILE A 63 -8.42 -11.81 -0.13
CA ILE A 63 -7.43 -10.75 -0.37
C ILE A 63 -7.49 -9.70 0.75
N ALA A 64 -8.68 -9.29 1.18
CA ALA A 64 -8.87 -8.35 2.27
C ALA A 64 -8.40 -8.94 3.62
N GLU A 65 -8.72 -10.22 3.86
CA GLU A 65 -8.23 -11.01 4.98
C GLU A 65 -6.70 -11.02 5.04
N ALA A 66 -6.05 -11.31 3.92
CA ALA A 66 -4.59 -11.32 3.86
C ALA A 66 -3.98 -9.94 4.15
N ALA A 67 -4.56 -8.87 3.61
CA ALA A 67 -4.11 -7.50 3.85
C ALA A 67 -4.35 -7.06 5.30
N ALA A 68 -5.48 -7.43 5.91
CA ALA A 68 -5.78 -7.16 7.31
C ALA A 68 -4.79 -7.89 8.25
N GLY A 69 -4.56 -9.18 7.99
CA GLY A 69 -3.57 -9.98 8.72
C GLY A 69 -2.15 -9.42 8.59
N CYS A 70 -1.76 -8.88 7.43
CA CYS A 70 -0.49 -8.18 7.27
C CYS A 70 -0.40 -6.93 8.16
N LEU A 71 -1.47 -6.13 8.22
CA LEU A 71 -1.51 -4.96 9.09
C LEU A 71 -1.38 -5.37 10.56
N GLU A 72 -2.14 -6.38 10.99
CA GLU A 72 -2.07 -6.93 12.35
C GLU A 72 -0.67 -7.44 12.68
N TRP A 73 -0.05 -8.20 11.77
CA TRP A 73 1.32 -8.68 11.90
C TRP A 73 2.32 -7.55 12.11
N TYR A 74 2.28 -6.51 11.25
CA TYR A 74 3.19 -5.37 11.37
C TYR A 74 2.92 -4.53 12.61
N ALA A 75 1.66 -4.39 13.02
CA ALA A 75 1.34 -3.66 14.24
C ALA A 75 1.85 -4.36 15.51
N ASP A 76 2.09 -5.68 15.48
CA ASP A 76 2.74 -6.44 16.56
C ASP A 76 4.27 -6.37 16.47
N ALA A 77 4.82 -6.38 15.25
CA ALA A 77 6.27 -6.35 15.02
C ALA A 77 6.90 -4.96 15.19
N LEU A 78 6.11 -3.89 15.07
CA LEU A 78 6.60 -2.51 15.08
C LEU A 78 6.31 -1.80 16.41
N PRO A 79 7.07 -0.72 16.73
CA PRO A 79 6.79 0.12 17.90
C PRO A 79 5.33 0.56 18.01
N GLN A 80 4.85 0.74 19.25
CA GLN A 80 3.45 1.11 19.50
C GLN A 80 3.07 2.49 18.94
N ASP A 81 4.04 3.39 18.81
CA ASP A 81 3.89 4.72 18.22
C ASP A 81 4.05 4.73 16.69
N ALA A 82 4.39 3.58 16.07
CA ALA A 82 4.43 3.46 14.62
C ALA A 82 3.04 3.69 14.02
N ARG A 83 2.98 4.60 13.05
CA ARG A 83 1.78 4.94 12.30
C ARG A 83 1.87 4.37 10.88
N LEU A 84 0.98 3.45 10.55
CA LEU A 84 1.00 2.69 9.31
C LEU A 84 0.13 3.33 8.23
N TRP A 85 0.68 3.41 7.03
CA TRP A 85 -0.06 3.77 5.82
C TRP A 85 -0.01 2.60 4.86
N ILE A 86 -1.14 2.30 4.23
CA ILE A 86 -1.20 1.27 3.20
C ILE A 86 -1.37 1.93 1.85
N LEU A 87 -0.51 1.54 0.90
CA LEU A 87 -0.47 2.08 -0.45
C LEU A 87 -0.64 0.94 -1.44
N GLY A 88 -1.67 1.05 -2.27
CA GLY A 88 -2.06 0.00 -3.20
C GLY A 88 -2.27 0.53 -4.60
N TYR A 89 -1.79 -0.23 -5.59
CA TYR A 89 -2.02 0.03 -7.01
C TYR A 89 -2.93 -1.03 -7.61
N SER A 90 -3.89 -0.60 -8.45
CA SER A 90 -4.84 -1.50 -9.11
C SER A 90 -5.56 -2.35 -8.05
N LEU A 91 -5.62 -3.68 -8.21
CA LEU A 91 -6.15 -4.60 -7.19
C LEU A 91 -5.53 -4.41 -5.80
N GLY A 92 -4.27 -3.95 -5.70
CA GLY A 92 -3.64 -3.65 -4.41
C GLY A 92 -4.34 -2.52 -3.65
N GLY A 93 -4.93 -1.54 -4.35
CA GLY A 93 -5.71 -0.49 -3.71
C GLY A 93 -7.07 -0.98 -3.19
N VAL A 94 -7.66 -1.97 -3.86
CA VAL A 94 -8.87 -2.67 -3.37
C VAL A 94 -8.56 -3.44 -2.09
N ALA A 95 -7.48 -4.23 -2.11
CA ALA A 95 -6.98 -4.97 -0.95
C ALA A 95 -6.66 -4.02 0.22
N ALA A 96 -6.05 -2.88 -0.07
CA ALA A 96 -5.71 -1.87 0.93
C ALA A 96 -6.95 -1.29 1.62
N LEU A 97 -7.98 -0.91 0.86
CA LEU A 97 -9.21 -0.36 1.41
C LEU A 97 -9.99 -1.39 2.23
N ASP A 98 -10.23 -2.56 1.65
CA ASP A 98 -11.04 -3.61 2.28
C ASP A 98 -10.30 -4.20 3.49
N GLY A 99 -9.00 -4.46 3.37
CA GLY A 99 -8.16 -4.98 4.45
C GLY A 99 -7.97 -4.01 5.61
N ALA A 100 -7.72 -2.72 5.35
CA ALA A 100 -7.65 -1.72 6.41
C ALA A 100 -8.99 -1.55 7.15
N THR A 101 -10.10 -1.65 6.41
CA THR A 101 -11.43 -1.62 7.02
C THR A 101 -11.64 -2.82 7.93
N LEU A 102 -11.29 -4.03 7.46
CA LEU A 102 -11.41 -5.26 8.23
C LEU A 102 -10.54 -5.23 9.50
N ALA A 103 -9.27 -4.83 9.38
CA ALA A 103 -8.37 -4.69 10.54
C ALA A 103 -8.95 -3.74 11.60
N LEU A 104 -9.49 -2.58 11.17
CA LEU A 104 -10.12 -1.62 12.07
C LEU A 104 -11.41 -2.15 12.72
N VAL A 105 -12.21 -2.94 11.99
CA VAL A 105 -13.41 -3.60 12.54
C VAL A 105 -13.03 -4.62 13.61
N ARG A 106 -11.94 -5.38 13.40
CA ARG A 106 -11.47 -6.40 14.34
C ARG A 106 -10.96 -5.83 15.65
N ASP A 107 -10.18 -4.74 15.58
CA ASP A 107 -9.60 -4.13 16.78
C ASP A 107 -9.50 -2.60 16.67
N ARG A 108 -10.63 -1.93 16.90
CA ARG A 108 -10.70 -0.47 16.80
C ARG A 108 -9.75 0.25 17.77
N GLN A 109 -9.53 -0.31 18.97
CA GLN A 109 -8.68 0.32 19.97
C GLN A 109 -7.23 0.30 19.54
N ARG A 110 -6.74 -0.86 19.07
CA ARG A 110 -5.37 -1.02 18.53
C ARG A 110 -5.06 -0.06 17.38
N TRP A 111 -6.03 0.17 16.50
CA TRP A 111 -5.83 0.97 15.30
C TRP A 111 -6.04 2.47 15.49
N THR A 112 -6.61 2.89 16.61
CA THR A 112 -6.82 4.32 16.91
C THR A 112 -5.47 5.05 16.97
N GLY A 113 -5.26 6.02 16.09
CA GLY A 113 -4.00 6.76 15.97
C GLY A 113 -2.86 6.02 15.26
N ARG A 114 -2.90 4.69 15.16
CA ARG A 114 -1.90 3.87 14.46
C ARG A 114 -2.19 3.69 12.98
N LEU A 115 -3.45 3.65 12.55
CA LEU A 115 -3.77 3.63 11.12
C LEU A 115 -3.73 5.07 10.57
N GLY A 116 -2.69 5.38 9.81
CA GLY A 116 -2.51 6.68 9.16
C GLY A 116 -3.44 6.90 7.99
N GLY A 117 -3.58 5.89 7.14
CA GLY A 117 -4.48 5.98 6.00
C GLY A 117 -4.28 4.91 4.92
N VAL A 118 -5.18 4.97 3.95
CA VAL A 118 -5.19 4.17 2.72
C VAL A 118 -4.96 5.11 1.54
N ILE A 119 -4.02 4.74 0.67
CA ILE A 119 -3.81 5.39 -0.62
C ILE A 119 -4.01 4.35 -1.71
N ALA A 120 -4.97 4.60 -2.60
CA ALA A 120 -5.29 3.72 -3.72
C ALA A 120 -5.04 4.43 -5.05
N LEU A 121 -4.18 3.85 -5.89
CA LEU A 121 -3.79 4.41 -7.19
C LEU A 121 -4.38 3.56 -8.31
N SER A 122 -5.17 4.18 -9.21
CA SER A 122 -5.87 3.51 -10.31
C SER A 122 -6.52 2.19 -9.87
N ALA A 123 -7.15 2.18 -8.69
CA ALA A 123 -7.69 0.96 -8.10
C ALA A 123 -9.19 0.87 -8.33
N PRO A 124 -9.76 -0.24 -8.85
CA PRO A 124 -11.19 -0.37 -9.07
C PRO A 124 -11.93 -0.65 -7.75
N VAL A 125 -11.82 0.26 -6.78
CA VAL A 125 -12.34 0.10 -5.41
C VAL A 125 -13.87 -0.06 -5.40
N LYS A 126 -14.56 0.57 -6.36
CA LYS A 126 -16.00 0.41 -6.60
C LYS A 126 -16.33 -0.81 -7.46
N GLY A 127 -15.36 -1.69 -7.74
CA GLY A 127 -15.52 -2.72 -8.76
C GLY A 127 -15.21 -2.19 -10.15
N SER A 128 -15.36 -3.04 -11.15
CA SER A 128 -15.11 -2.68 -12.54
C SER A 128 -16.09 -3.41 -13.46
N ASN A 129 -16.52 -2.74 -14.53
CA ASN A 129 -17.09 -3.45 -15.67
C ASN A 129 -15.89 -4.14 -16.34
N ALA A 130 -15.82 -5.46 -16.22
CA ALA A 130 -14.57 -6.19 -16.36
C ALA A 130 -13.97 -6.16 -17.79
N GLY A 131 -14.57 -5.53 -18.80
CA GLY A 131 -14.11 -5.60 -20.20
C GLY A 131 -12.65 -5.19 -20.39
N SER A 132 -12.29 -3.94 -20.06
CA SER A 132 -10.92 -3.45 -20.19
C SER A 132 -9.98 -4.08 -19.15
N LEU A 133 -10.47 -4.31 -17.94
CA LEU A 133 -9.70 -4.92 -16.86
C LEU A 133 -9.31 -6.38 -17.16
N VAL A 134 -10.20 -7.16 -17.79
CA VAL A 134 -9.94 -8.54 -18.25
C VAL A 134 -8.91 -8.53 -19.36
N ASN A 135 -9.04 -7.65 -20.36
CA ASN A 135 -8.07 -7.56 -21.44
C ASN A 135 -6.67 -7.19 -20.92
N TRP A 136 -6.60 -6.26 -19.96
CA TRP A 136 -5.37 -5.92 -19.29
C TRP A 136 -4.80 -7.08 -18.47
N ALA A 137 -5.65 -7.74 -17.69
CA ALA A 137 -5.25 -8.90 -16.88
C ALA A 137 -4.71 -10.02 -17.76
N TRP A 138 -5.36 -10.31 -18.89
CA TRP A 138 -4.87 -11.27 -19.88
C TRP A 138 -3.50 -10.86 -20.43
N LEU A 139 -3.31 -9.58 -20.79
CA LEU A 139 -2.04 -9.05 -21.29
C LEU A 139 -0.89 -9.22 -20.28
N VAL A 140 -1.14 -8.97 -18.99
CA VAL A 140 -0.08 -9.02 -17.96
C VAL A 140 0.17 -10.42 -17.39
N THR A 141 -0.83 -11.30 -17.42
CA THR A 141 -0.70 -12.67 -16.89
C THR A 141 -0.42 -13.72 -17.96
N GLY A 142 -0.83 -13.48 -19.21
CA GLY A 142 -0.82 -14.47 -20.27
C GLY A 142 -1.85 -15.59 -20.10
N GLU A 143 -2.86 -15.42 -19.24
CA GLU A 143 -3.70 -16.52 -18.74
C GLU A 143 -5.19 -16.37 -19.10
N PRO A 144 -5.90 -17.46 -19.44
CA PRO A 144 -7.31 -17.41 -19.85
C PRO A 144 -8.26 -16.88 -18.78
N ASP A 145 -8.04 -17.22 -17.51
CA ASP A 145 -8.77 -16.69 -16.35
C ASP A 145 -7.83 -15.82 -15.50
N ALA A 146 -7.39 -14.71 -16.10
CA ALA A 146 -6.39 -13.82 -15.53
C ALA A 146 -6.84 -13.12 -14.23
N LEU A 147 -8.15 -12.96 -14.04
CA LEU A 147 -8.73 -12.30 -12.87
C LEU A 147 -9.29 -13.28 -11.83
N GLY A 148 -9.65 -14.51 -12.22
CA GLY A 148 -10.25 -15.50 -11.32
C GLY A 148 -11.48 -15.00 -10.58
N GLN A 149 -11.57 -15.37 -9.31
CA GLN A 149 -12.68 -14.97 -8.46
C GLN A 149 -12.64 -13.46 -8.13
N ALA A 150 -11.45 -12.87 -7.99
CA ALA A 150 -11.33 -11.42 -7.80
C ALA A 150 -12.05 -10.63 -8.91
N GLY A 151 -11.92 -11.06 -10.17
CA GLY A 151 -12.62 -10.43 -11.30
C GLY A 151 -14.13 -10.53 -11.21
N ARG A 152 -14.63 -11.71 -10.82
CA ARG A 152 -16.08 -11.94 -10.62
C ARG A 152 -16.62 -11.06 -9.50
N ASP A 153 -15.90 -10.97 -8.39
CA ASP A 153 -16.29 -10.14 -7.25
C ASP A 153 -16.23 -8.65 -7.59
N LEU A 154 -15.24 -8.19 -8.36
CA LEU A 154 -15.17 -6.81 -8.85
C LEU A 154 -16.34 -6.48 -9.80
N SER A 155 -16.71 -7.41 -10.67
CA SER A 155 -17.87 -7.26 -11.56
C SER A 155 -19.18 -7.24 -10.78
N ALA A 156 -19.33 -8.11 -9.78
CA ALA A 156 -20.50 -8.15 -8.92
C ALA A 156 -20.64 -6.86 -8.10
N ARG A 157 -19.53 -6.41 -7.50
CA ARG A 157 -19.45 -5.13 -6.77
C ARG A 157 -19.88 -3.97 -7.64
N TRP A 158 -19.44 -3.91 -8.90
CA TRP A 158 -19.82 -2.85 -9.85
C TRP A 158 -21.32 -2.85 -10.17
N GLY A 159 -21.90 -4.03 -10.37
CA GLY A 159 -23.32 -4.18 -10.72
C GLY A 159 -24.30 -4.01 -9.55
N ASP A 160 -23.81 -4.01 -8.31
CA ASP A 160 -24.64 -3.98 -7.09
C ASP A 160 -24.60 -2.61 -6.40
N ALA A 161 -25.73 -1.89 -6.43
CA ALA A 161 -25.90 -0.58 -5.80
C ALA A 161 -25.74 -0.61 -4.26
N GLU A 162 -26.06 -1.73 -3.61
CA GLU A 162 -25.84 -1.90 -2.19
C GLU A 162 -24.35 -2.01 -1.89
N GLU A 163 -23.60 -2.79 -2.67
CA GLU A 163 -22.14 -2.87 -2.53
C GLU A 163 -21.45 -1.54 -2.86
N GLN A 164 -21.93 -0.77 -3.85
CA GLN A 164 -21.47 0.61 -4.08
C GLN A 164 -21.61 1.47 -2.81
N THR A 165 -22.77 1.39 -2.16
CA THR A 165 -23.03 2.11 -0.91
C THR A 165 -22.13 1.61 0.22
N ARG A 166 -21.92 0.29 0.31
CA ARG A 166 -21.04 -0.32 1.32
C ARG A 166 -19.60 0.16 1.15
N VAL A 167 -19.05 0.19 -0.06
CA VAL A 167 -17.68 0.68 -0.32
C VAL A 167 -17.52 2.14 0.13
N GLN A 168 -18.50 3.01 -0.17
CA GLN A 168 -18.48 4.39 0.32
C GLN A 168 -18.51 4.46 1.85
N ARG A 169 -19.33 3.63 2.50
CA ARG A 169 -19.39 3.53 3.97
C ARG A 169 -18.08 3.03 4.57
N ARG A 170 -17.35 2.10 3.91
CA ARG A 170 -16.02 1.64 4.34
C ARG A 170 -15.02 2.81 4.37
N ALA A 171 -14.96 3.59 3.30
CA ALA A 171 -14.11 4.78 3.25
C ALA A 171 -14.50 5.83 4.31
N ALA A 172 -15.81 6.08 4.50
CA ALA A 172 -16.30 6.98 5.55
C ALA A 172 -15.97 6.46 6.96
N PHE A 173 -16.06 5.16 7.19
CA PHE A 173 -15.73 4.52 8.46
C PHE A 173 -14.24 4.68 8.81
N LEU A 174 -13.34 4.44 7.86
CA LEU A 174 -11.91 4.70 8.03
C LEU A 174 -11.64 6.17 8.39
N ARG A 175 -12.27 7.10 7.67
CA ARG A 175 -12.16 8.55 7.95
C ARG A 175 -12.65 8.92 9.34
N ALA A 176 -13.78 8.35 9.77
CA ALA A 176 -14.32 8.56 11.11
C ALA A 176 -13.40 8.02 12.22
N ALA A 177 -12.53 7.07 11.91
CA ALA A 177 -11.49 6.58 12.82
C ALA A 177 -10.19 7.38 12.76
N GLY A 178 -10.14 8.48 12.00
CA GLY A 178 -8.98 9.36 11.87
C GLY A 178 -7.97 8.94 10.80
N ALA A 179 -8.28 7.91 10.00
CA ALA A 179 -7.45 7.50 8.88
C ALA A 179 -7.75 8.37 7.64
N ARG A 180 -6.72 8.75 6.88
CA ARG A 180 -6.93 9.40 5.58
C ARG A 180 -7.25 8.35 4.51
N VAL A 181 -8.19 8.62 3.62
CA VAL A 181 -8.46 7.77 2.44
C VAL A 181 -8.29 8.63 1.19
N LEU A 182 -7.22 8.36 0.44
CA LEU A 182 -6.87 9.05 -0.81
C LEU A 182 -6.98 8.07 -1.98
N THR A 183 -7.85 8.37 -2.94
CA THR A 183 -7.96 7.62 -4.19
C THR A 183 -7.55 8.52 -5.35
N LEU A 184 -6.56 8.12 -6.14
CA LEU A 184 -6.10 8.87 -7.31
C LEU A 184 -6.32 8.03 -8.57
N ALA A 185 -6.76 8.69 -9.64
CA ALA A 185 -6.96 8.06 -10.94
C ALA A 185 -6.47 8.99 -12.06
N ASP A 186 -5.99 8.40 -13.16
CA ASP A 186 -5.77 9.12 -14.39
C ASP A 186 -7.10 9.19 -15.17
N PRO A 187 -7.57 10.38 -15.59
CA PRO A 187 -8.75 10.48 -16.46
C PRO A 187 -8.63 9.67 -17.76
N ASP A 188 -7.40 9.43 -18.23
CA ASP A 188 -7.13 8.70 -19.47
C ASP A 188 -6.80 7.21 -19.23
N ASP A 189 -6.99 6.69 -18.01
CA ASP A 189 -6.79 5.27 -17.69
C ASP A 189 -7.82 4.40 -18.42
N ALA A 190 -7.37 3.65 -19.43
CA ALA A 190 -8.22 2.81 -20.26
C ALA A 190 -8.65 1.50 -19.57
N VAL A 191 -8.04 1.16 -18.42
CA VAL A 191 -8.25 -0.11 -17.71
C VAL A 191 -9.17 0.07 -16.52
N VAL A 192 -8.94 1.11 -15.71
CA VAL A 192 -9.75 1.45 -14.55
C VAL A 192 -10.20 2.89 -14.66
N ARG A 193 -11.49 3.08 -14.91
CA ARG A 193 -12.03 4.41 -15.17
C ARG A 193 -12.14 5.21 -13.87
N PRO A 194 -12.12 6.55 -13.92
CA PRO A 194 -12.27 7.37 -12.71
C PRO A 194 -13.52 7.05 -11.88
N GLU A 195 -14.65 6.73 -12.53
CA GLU A 195 -15.88 6.32 -11.86
C GLU A 195 -15.80 4.95 -11.18
N GLU A 196 -14.75 4.17 -11.41
CA GLU A 196 -14.46 2.90 -10.74
C GLU A 196 -13.47 3.10 -9.58
N ALA A 197 -12.63 4.14 -9.66
CA ALA A 197 -11.53 4.37 -8.72
C ALA A 197 -11.77 5.42 -7.64
N ILE A 198 -12.51 6.49 -7.93
CA ILE A 198 -12.55 7.66 -7.06
C ILE A 198 -13.59 7.52 -5.93
N LEU A 199 -13.15 7.69 -4.68
CA LEU A 199 -13.96 7.77 -3.47
C LEU A 199 -13.68 9.10 -2.74
N PRO A 200 -14.33 10.20 -3.14
CA PRO A 200 -14.05 11.51 -2.56
C PRO A 200 -14.47 11.58 -1.09
N ALA A 201 -13.79 12.41 -0.30
CA ALA A 201 -14.27 12.83 1.01
C ALA A 201 -15.43 13.84 0.87
N PRO A 202 -16.27 14.01 1.91
CA PRO A 202 -17.27 15.08 1.89
C PRO A 202 -16.63 16.45 1.63
N GLY A 203 -17.06 17.12 0.56
CA GLY A 203 -16.53 18.43 0.14
C GLY A 203 -15.25 18.38 -0.71
N GLU A 204 -14.70 17.19 -1.00
CA GLU A 204 -13.56 17.02 -1.90
C GLU A 204 -14.05 16.95 -3.36
N SER A 205 -13.41 17.73 -4.24
CA SER A 205 -13.70 17.72 -5.67
C SER A 205 -13.12 16.45 -6.32
N ILE A 206 -13.87 15.88 -7.26
CA ILE A 206 -13.38 14.73 -8.04
C ILE A 206 -12.18 15.16 -8.89
N GLU A 207 -12.22 16.36 -9.45
CA GLU A 207 -11.17 16.94 -10.29
C GLU A 207 -9.83 17.01 -9.56
N ASP A 208 -9.83 17.29 -8.25
CA ASP A 208 -8.61 17.31 -7.42
C ASP A 208 -7.96 15.93 -7.23
N LEU A 209 -8.76 14.87 -7.39
CA LEU A 209 -8.36 13.47 -7.29
C LEU A 209 -7.95 12.86 -8.64
N LEU A 210 -8.21 13.59 -9.73
CA LEU A 210 -7.74 13.22 -11.06
C LEU A 210 -6.31 13.74 -11.26
N VAL A 211 -5.43 12.84 -11.70
CA VAL A 211 -4.05 13.19 -12.03
C VAL A 211 -3.78 12.75 -13.45
N ARG A 212 -3.75 13.72 -14.37
CA ARG A 212 -3.38 13.45 -15.76
C ARG A 212 -1.91 13.03 -15.80
N VAL A 213 -1.67 11.81 -16.25
CA VAL A 213 -0.31 11.28 -16.34
C VAL A 213 0.32 11.74 -17.65
N THR A 214 1.56 12.23 -17.55
CA THR A 214 2.33 12.66 -18.72
C THR A 214 3.34 11.61 -19.18
N MET A 215 3.60 10.63 -18.33
CA MET A 215 4.53 9.53 -18.58
C MET A 215 3.89 8.47 -19.47
N VAL A 216 4.67 7.91 -20.40
CA VAL A 216 4.21 6.80 -21.24
C VAL A 216 4.90 5.52 -20.77
N ARG A 217 4.10 4.53 -20.40
CA ARG A 217 4.57 3.17 -20.14
C ARG A 217 4.04 2.24 -21.23
N PRO A 218 4.86 1.88 -22.24
CA PRO A 218 4.42 1.03 -23.35
C PRO A 218 3.77 -0.26 -22.84
N GLY A 219 2.67 -0.68 -23.47
CA GLY A 219 1.94 -1.90 -23.10
C GLY A 219 1.12 -1.81 -21.81
N SER A 220 1.06 -0.65 -21.14
CA SER A 220 0.28 -0.49 -19.90
C SER A 220 -1.16 -0.01 -20.09
N MET A 221 -1.54 0.38 -21.32
CA MET A 221 -2.83 1.01 -21.62
C MET A 221 -3.14 2.23 -20.73
N GLY A 222 -2.12 3.00 -20.38
CA GLY A 222 -2.22 4.15 -19.45
C GLY A 222 -2.24 3.76 -17.97
N HIS A 223 -2.76 2.58 -17.64
CA HIS A 223 -2.97 2.11 -16.27
C HIS A 223 -1.72 2.11 -15.39
N GLY A 224 -0.58 1.69 -15.95
CA GLY A 224 0.68 1.56 -15.22
C GLY A 224 1.47 2.85 -15.08
N ALA A 225 1.08 3.90 -15.81
CA ALA A 225 1.85 5.14 -15.90
C ALA A 225 1.70 6.01 -14.64
N ILE A 226 0.59 5.88 -13.91
CA ILE A 226 0.34 6.60 -12.65
C ILE A 226 1.43 6.35 -11.59
N LEU A 227 2.10 5.20 -11.66
CA LEU A 227 3.20 4.82 -10.76
C LEU A 227 4.47 5.64 -11.02
N ASP A 228 4.64 6.15 -12.23
CA ASP A 228 5.82 6.86 -12.68
C ASP A 228 5.60 8.39 -12.71
N GLU A 229 4.43 8.87 -12.30
CA GLU A 229 4.02 10.28 -12.39
C GLU A 229 4.44 11.08 -11.14
N PRO A 230 5.35 12.06 -11.26
CA PRO A 230 5.84 12.83 -10.10
C PRO A 230 4.74 13.59 -9.36
N THR A 231 3.66 13.97 -10.05
CA THR A 231 2.50 14.61 -9.41
C THR A 231 1.82 13.68 -8.41
N VAL A 232 1.71 12.39 -8.75
CA VAL A 232 1.20 11.35 -7.84
C VAL A 232 2.11 11.22 -6.63
N TRP A 233 3.43 11.16 -6.82
CA TRP A 233 4.38 11.02 -5.72
C TRP A 233 4.31 12.19 -4.73
N ARG A 234 4.15 13.42 -5.23
CA ARG A 234 3.92 14.61 -4.39
C ARG A 234 2.62 14.52 -3.60
N ARG A 235 1.53 14.04 -4.22
CA ARG A 235 0.24 13.83 -3.55
C ARG A 235 0.35 12.75 -2.47
N VAL A 236 1.06 11.66 -2.75
CA VAL A 236 1.36 10.59 -1.77
C VAL A 236 2.15 11.16 -0.59
N LEU A 237 3.27 11.86 -0.83
CA LEU A 237 4.07 12.48 0.24
C LEU A 237 3.25 13.50 1.05
N SER A 238 2.44 14.31 0.39
CA SER A 238 1.52 15.25 1.07
C SER A 238 0.47 14.52 1.92
N ALA A 239 0.12 13.28 1.56
CA ALA A 239 -0.78 12.45 2.33
C ALA A 239 -0.12 11.85 3.56
N VAL A 240 1.01 11.16 3.37
CA VAL A 240 1.70 10.44 4.44
C VAL A 240 2.47 11.37 5.38
N GLY A 241 2.90 12.53 4.89
CA GLY A 241 3.76 13.48 5.58
C GLY A 241 5.26 13.12 5.47
N PRO A 242 6.16 13.99 5.92
CA PRO A 242 7.56 13.61 6.08
C PRO A 242 7.72 12.61 7.23
N GLN A 243 8.69 11.72 7.10
CA GLN A 243 9.08 10.83 8.19
C GLN A 243 9.66 11.66 9.32
N ARG A 244 9.19 11.40 10.54
CA ARG A 244 9.76 12.02 11.74
C ARG A 244 11.10 11.35 12.00
N ILE A 245 12.18 12.05 11.66
CA ILE A 245 13.51 11.69 12.15
C ILE A 245 13.47 11.96 13.67
N LEU A 246 13.14 10.94 14.46
CA LEU A 246 13.49 10.94 15.86
C LEU A 246 15.01 11.01 15.86
N HIS A 247 15.55 12.16 16.27
CA HIS A 247 16.97 12.46 16.26
C HIS A 247 17.78 11.20 16.54
N GLU A 248 18.66 10.85 15.60
CA GLU A 248 19.86 10.10 15.91
C GLU A 248 20.45 10.77 17.15
N GLY A 249 20.31 10.11 18.32
CA GLY A 249 21.33 10.24 19.33
C GLY A 249 22.67 10.02 18.61
N PRO A 250 23.71 10.80 18.93
CA PRO A 250 24.91 10.92 18.10
C PRO A 250 25.29 9.54 17.59
N GLU A 251 25.33 9.40 16.26
CA GLU A 251 25.72 8.17 15.58
C GLU A 251 27.10 7.80 16.13
N ILE A 252 27.13 6.98 17.18
CA ILE A 252 28.37 6.40 17.64
C ILE A 252 28.61 5.31 16.62
N ASP A 253 29.42 5.63 15.61
CA ASP A 253 29.93 4.65 14.66
C ASP A 253 30.32 3.42 15.48
N PRO A 254 29.73 2.23 15.22
CA PRO A 254 30.03 1.02 15.96
C PRO A 254 31.54 0.78 16.04
N ILE A 255 32.27 1.16 14.98
CA ILE A 255 33.72 1.10 14.90
C ILE A 255 34.37 2.12 15.84
N GLU A 256 33.87 3.35 15.94
CA GLU A 256 34.37 4.32 16.94
C GLU A 256 34.07 3.88 18.37
N SER A 257 32.93 3.24 18.61
CA SER A 257 32.56 2.70 19.93
C SER A 257 33.53 1.59 20.35
N GLU A 258 33.82 0.66 19.45
CA GLU A 258 34.76 -0.44 19.66
C GLU A 258 36.20 0.07 19.78
N LEU A 259 36.59 1.04 18.95
CA LEU A 259 37.91 1.66 19.00
C LEU A 259 38.11 2.42 20.32
N THR A 260 37.08 3.10 20.81
CA THR A 260 37.12 3.81 22.10
C THR A 260 37.20 2.83 23.26
N ALA A 261 36.41 1.75 23.24
CA ALA A 261 36.47 0.69 24.25
C ALA A 261 37.85 0.00 24.25
N LEU A 262 38.41 -0.27 23.07
CA LEU A 262 39.74 -0.85 22.91
C LEU A 262 40.85 0.08 23.43
N LYS A 263 40.80 1.36 23.07
CA LYS A 263 41.74 2.39 23.58
C LYS A 263 41.70 2.48 25.11
N GLN A 264 40.51 2.46 25.70
CA GLN A 264 40.37 2.48 27.16
C GLN A 264 40.93 1.21 27.82
N ARG A 265 40.69 0.04 27.22
CA ARG A 265 41.23 -1.23 27.73
C ARG A 265 42.76 -1.27 27.67
N LEU A 266 43.34 -0.87 26.54
CA LEU A 266 44.79 -0.83 26.36
C LEU A 266 45.48 0.21 27.26
N ARG A 267 44.82 1.32 27.61
CA ARG A 267 45.30 2.28 28.62
C ARG A 267 45.31 1.68 30.03
N ARG A 268 44.26 0.93 30.42
CA ARG A 268 44.22 0.22 31.71
C ARG A 268 45.31 -0.84 31.82
N GLU A 269 45.66 -1.47 30.70
CA GLU A 269 46.74 -2.47 30.61
C GLU A 269 48.14 -1.84 30.47
N GLY A 270 48.27 -0.51 30.41
CA GLY A 270 49.56 0.19 30.30
C GLY A 270 50.26 0.02 28.94
N ARG A 271 49.55 -0.44 27.90
CA ARG A 271 50.12 -0.74 26.58
C ARG A 271 50.20 0.48 25.65
N ILE A 272 49.49 1.55 26.00
CA ILE A 272 49.53 2.86 25.36
C ILE A 272 49.31 3.93 26.43
N LYS A 273 50.04 5.05 26.32
CA LYS A 273 49.85 6.24 27.17
C LYS A 273 48.71 7.10 26.61
#